data_AF-A0A1G6BI00-F1
#
_entry.id   AF-A0A1G6BI00-F1
#
_cell.length_a   1.000
_cell.length_b   1.000
_cell.length_c   1.000
_cell.angle_alpha   90.00
_cell.angle_beta   90.00
_cell.angle_gamma   90.00
#
_symmetry.space_group_name_H-M   'P 1'
#
loop_
_entity.id
_entity.type
_entity.pdbx_description
1 polymer ?
#
loop_
_entity_poly.entity_id
_entity_poly.type
_entity_poly.pdbx_seq_one_letter_code
_entity_poly.pdbx_strand_id
1 'polypeptide(L)'
;MSEIELSKNLLAGIFAMNNQLAEIDDSVFIQIIKAGIDRAATGDARVHAQLLEHAIALYTESWLQQAFEEDEDADVEMEKNEARESFMKNYTADA
;
A
#
# COMPACT_ATOMS: atom_id res chain seq x y z
N MET A 1 -22.14 0.69 6.52
CA MET A 1 -20.79 0.59 5.92
C MET A 1 -20.89 1.18 4.54
N SER A 2 -20.12 2.23 4.27
CA SER A 2 -20.04 2.83 2.94
C SER A 2 -19.22 1.94 2.00
N GLU A 3 -19.45 2.07 0.68
CA GLU A 3 -18.72 1.31 -0.34
C GLU A 3 -17.20 1.57 -0.27
N ILE A 4 -16.81 2.78 0.13
CA ILE A 4 -15.40 3.13 0.32
C ILE A 4 -14.79 2.45 1.56
N GLU A 5 -15.52 2.31 2.66
CA GLU A 5 -15.07 1.56 3.84
C GLU A 5 -14.90 0.08 3.51
N LEU A 6 -15.83 -0.51 2.75
CA LEU A 6 -15.71 -1.89 2.28
C LEU A 6 -14.45 -2.08 1.42
N SER A 7 -14.19 -1.14 0.50
CA SER A 7 -13.02 -1.18 -0.38
C SER A 7 -11.71 -1.06 0.39
N LYS A 8 -11.65 -0.19 1.41
CA LYS A 8 -10.51 -0.07 2.33
C LYS A 8 -10.27 -1.35 3.13
N ASN A 9 -11.33 -1.97 3.64
CA ASN A 9 -11.22 -3.25 4.36
C ASN A 9 -10.74 -4.39 3.45
N LEU A 10 -11.14 -4.40 2.18
CA LEU A 10 -10.64 -5.36 1.20
C LEU A 10 -9.15 -5.15 0.92
N LEU A 11 -8.70 -3.90 0.73
CA LEU A 11 -7.27 -3.58 0.59
C LEU A 11 -6.48 -4.04 1.81
N ALA A 12 -6.94 -3.75 3.02
CA ALA A 12 -6.30 -4.21 4.26
C ALA A 12 -6.15 -5.74 4.30
N GLY A 13 -7.19 -6.48 3.89
CA GLY A 13 -7.13 -7.94 3.79
C GLY A 13 -6.12 -8.44 2.76
N ILE A 14 -6.01 -7.77 1.61
CA ILE A 14 -5.04 -8.10 0.55
C ILE A 14 -3.61 -7.88 1.05
N PHE A 15 -3.33 -6.74 1.69
CA PHE A 15 -2.02 -6.44 2.28
C PHE A 15 -1.65 -7.45 3.37
N ALA A 16 -2.58 -7.77 4.28
CA ALA A 16 -2.34 -8.75 5.32
C ALA A 16 -1.98 -10.13 4.75
N MET A 17 -2.66 -10.56 3.68
CA MET A 17 -2.37 -11.82 3.02
C MET A 17 -1.02 -11.78 2.28
N ASN A 18 -0.70 -10.67 1.61
CA ASN A 18 0.59 -10.50 0.95
C ASN A 18 1.75 -10.60 1.95
N ASN A 19 1.62 -9.94 3.10
CA ASN A 19 2.63 -9.98 4.16
C ASN A 19 2.78 -11.37 4.79
N GLN A 20 1.69 -12.13 4.92
CA GLN A 20 1.74 -13.50 5.43
C GLN A 20 2.41 -14.48 4.46
N LEU A 21 2.22 -14.28 3.16
CA LEU A 21 2.85 -15.12 2.13
C LEU A 21 4.31 -14.71 1.91
N ALA A 22 4.57 -13.41 1.81
CA ALA A 22 5.88 -12.82 1.49
C ALA A 22 6.51 -13.38 0.18
N GLU A 23 5.66 -13.75 -0.78
CA GLU A 23 6.08 -14.40 -2.05
C GLU A 23 6.07 -13.46 -3.27
N ILE A 24 5.42 -12.29 -3.15
CA ILE A 24 5.22 -11.38 -4.28
C ILE A 24 6.15 -10.19 -4.13
N ASP A 25 6.97 -9.94 -5.15
CA ASP A 25 7.80 -8.74 -5.23
C ASP A 25 6.93 -7.48 -5.17
N ASP A 26 7.39 -6.47 -4.42
CA ASP A 26 6.68 -5.19 -4.25
C ASP A 26 6.31 -4.53 -5.58
N SER A 27 7.20 -4.61 -6.58
CA SER A 27 6.93 -4.04 -7.91
C SER A 27 5.69 -4.66 -8.58
N VAL A 28 5.48 -5.97 -8.41
CA VAL A 28 4.33 -6.69 -8.95
C VAL A 28 3.10 -6.43 -8.09
N PHE A 29 3.25 -6.54 -6.76
CA PHE A 29 2.15 -6.34 -5.82
C PHE A 29 1.55 -4.94 -5.94
N ILE A 30 2.38 -3.90 -5.99
CA ILE A 30 1.94 -2.51 -6.10
C ILE A 30 1.24 -2.26 -7.45
N GLN A 31 1.65 -2.90 -8.54
CA GLN A 31 0.95 -2.81 -9.83
C GLN A 31 -0.44 -3.46 -9.78
N ILE A 32 -0.59 -4.56 -9.03
CA ILE A 32 -1.91 -5.17 -8.78
C ILE A 32 -2.80 -4.21 -8.00
N ILE A 33 -2.27 -3.59 -6.93
CA ILE A 33 -3.00 -2.60 -6.12
C ILE A 33 -3.43 -1.40 -6.97
N LYS A 34 -2.51 -0.86 -7.78
CA LYS A 34 -2.80 0.22 -8.75
C LYS A 34 -3.95 -0.14 -9.67
N ALA A 35 -3.88 -1.29 -10.35
CA ALA A 35 -4.92 -1.73 -11.26
C ALA A 35 -6.28 -1.88 -10.56
N GLY A 36 -6.28 -2.39 -9.31
CA GLY A 36 -7.48 -2.49 -8.48
C GLY A 36 -8.10 -1.13 -8.15
N ILE A 37 -7.26 -0.16 -7.74
CA ILE A 37 -7.69 1.21 -7.43
C ILE A 37 -8.23 1.91 -8.68
N ASP A 38 -7.51 1.84 -9.80
CA ASP A 38 -7.92 2.47 -11.06
C ASP A 38 -9.26 1.92 -11.55
N ARG A 39 -9.48 0.60 -11.39
CA ARG A 39 -10.75 -0.06 -11.72
C ARG A 39 -11.88 0.38 -10.77
N ALA A 40 -11.65 0.36 -9.46
CA ALA A 40 -12.66 0.68 -8.45
C ALA A 40 -13.07 2.16 -8.47
N ALA A 41 -12.13 3.05 -8.79
CA ALA A 41 -12.32 4.49 -8.81
C ALA A 41 -12.64 5.06 -10.20
N THR A 42 -13.13 4.22 -11.13
CA THR A 42 -13.41 4.64 -12.51
C THR A 42 -14.35 5.85 -12.54
N GLY A 43 -13.84 7.00 -12.97
CA GLY A 43 -14.59 8.25 -13.05
C GLY A 43 -14.72 9.05 -11.75
N ASP A 44 -14.09 8.62 -10.65
CA ASP A 44 -14.11 9.31 -9.36
C ASP A 44 -12.69 9.49 -8.78
N ALA A 45 -12.10 10.66 -9.06
CA ALA A 45 -10.77 11.03 -8.56
C ALA A 45 -10.70 11.10 -7.02
N ARG A 46 -11.82 11.34 -6.34
CA ARG A 46 -11.86 11.40 -4.88
C ARG A 46 -11.81 10.00 -4.27
N VAL A 47 -12.47 9.02 -4.88
CA VAL A 47 -12.35 7.60 -4.50
C VAL A 47 -10.94 7.11 -4.76
N HIS A 48 -10.37 7.46 -5.92
CA HIS A 48 -8.99 7.11 -6.28
C HIS A 48 -8.00 7.59 -5.21
N ALA A 49 -8.03 8.88 -4.89
CA ALA A 49 -7.15 9.48 -3.89
C ALA A 49 -7.29 8.82 -2.51
N GLN A 50 -8.52 8.52 -2.08
CA GLN A 50 -8.77 7.88 -0.78
C GLN A 50 -8.27 6.43 -0.71
N LEU A 51 -8.34 5.68 -1.81
CA LEU A 51 -7.85 4.31 -1.87
C LEU A 51 -6.33 4.27 -1.98
N LEU A 52 -5.74 5.18 -2.77
CA LEU A 52 -4.28 5.33 -2.89
C LEU A 52 -3.65 5.72 -1.55
N GLU A 53 -4.21 6.73 -0.88
CA GLU A 53 -3.73 7.15 0.44
C GLU A 53 -3.80 6.00 1.45
N HIS A 54 -4.87 5.21 1.42
CA HIS A 54 -5.01 4.06 2.30
C HIS A 54 -4.01 2.94 1.96
N ALA A 55 -3.76 2.66 0.68
CA ALA A 55 -2.77 1.67 0.26
C ALA A 55 -1.35 2.07 0.68
N ILE A 56 -0.99 3.35 0.58
CA ILE A 56 0.29 3.87 1.07
C ILE A 56 0.39 3.65 2.58
N ALA A 57 -0.66 3.98 3.34
CA ALA A 57 -0.66 3.78 4.79
C ALA A 57 -0.43 2.30 5.17
N LEU A 58 -1.12 1.37 4.51
CA LEU A 58 -0.93 -0.07 4.73
C LEU A 58 0.49 -0.55 4.40
N TYR A 59 1.05 -0.07 3.28
CA TYR A 59 2.42 -0.39 2.90
C TYR A 59 3.43 0.14 3.92
N THR A 60 3.28 1.40 4.33
CA THR A 60 4.14 2.04 5.32
C THR A 60 4.06 1.36 6.69
N GLU A 61 2.86 0.95 7.14
CA GLU A 61 2.72 0.19 8.40
C GLU A 61 3.46 -1.15 8.33
N SER A 62 3.36 -1.86 7.20
CA SER A 62 4.10 -3.10 6.98
C SER A 62 5.61 -2.90 7.00
N TRP A 63 6.09 -1.86 6.32
CA TRP A 63 7.50 -1.52 6.26
C TRP A 63 8.05 -1.20 7.65
N LEU A 64 7.33 -0.37 8.42
CA LEU A 64 7.73 -0.01 9.78
C LEU A 64 7.79 -1.24 10.69
N GLN A 65 6.84 -2.18 10.57
CA GLN A 65 6.89 -3.43 11.33
C GLN A 65 8.19 -4.21 11.06
N GLN A 66 8.58 -4.33 9.79
CA GLN A 66 9.83 -5.00 9.42
C GLN A 66 11.06 -4.24 9.90
N ALA A 67 11.09 -2.90 9.72
CA ALA A 67 12.17 -2.07 10.20
C ALA A 67 12.39 -2.22 11.72
N PHE A 68 11.31 -2.27 12.51
CA PHE A 68 11.40 -2.49 13.95
C PHE A 68 11.73 -3.94 14.36
N GLU A 69 11.45 -4.93 13.51
CA GLU A 69 11.91 -6.30 13.73
C GLU A 69 13.42 -6.43 13.50
N GLU A 70 14.01 -5.57 12.65
CA GLU A 70 15.43 -5.54 12.33
C GLU A 70 16.25 -4.61 13.24
N ASP A 71 15.70 -3.44 13.58
CA ASP A 71 16.31 -2.41 14.42
C ASP A 71 15.25 -1.75 15.34
N GLU A 72 15.33 -2.02 16.65
CA GLU A 72 14.41 -1.46 17.65
C GLU A 72 14.45 0.08 17.72
N ASP A 73 15.54 0.71 17.26
CA ASP A 73 15.75 2.16 17.27
C ASP A 73 15.55 2.81 15.88
N ALA A 74 14.89 2.11 14.93
CA ALA A 74 14.63 2.61 13.59
C ALA A 74 14.00 4.02 13.57
N ASP A 75 14.51 4.92 12.72
CA ASP A 75 13.99 6.28 12.58
C ASP A 75 12.65 6.26 11.84
N VAL A 76 11.56 6.32 12.61
CA VAL A 76 10.19 6.29 12.12
C VAL A 76 9.92 7.25 10.97
N GLU A 77 10.45 8.47 11.01
CA GLU A 77 10.14 9.46 9.98
C GLU A 77 10.94 9.19 8.70
N MET A 78 12.18 8.71 8.82
CA MET A 78 12.96 8.23 7.69
C MET A 78 12.27 7.03 7.02
N GLU A 79 11.93 6.00 7.79
CA GLU A 79 11.29 4.78 7.29
C GLU A 79 9.95 5.06 6.58
N LYS A 80 9.14 5.97 7.13
CA LYS A 80 7.89 6.40 6.46
C LYS A 80 8.14 7.04 5.10
N ASN A 81 9.17 7.88 5.00
CA ASN A 81 9.51 8.55 3.75
C ASN A 81 10.03 7.54 2.73
N GLU A 82 10.91 6.64 3.13
CA GLU A 82 11.44 5.58 2.27
C GLU A 82 10.33 4.65 1.78
N ALA A 83 9.45 4.18 2.67
CA ALA A 83 8.32 3.35 2.30
C ALA A 83 7.40 4.06 1.30
N ARG A 84 7.10 5.34 1.53
CA ARG A 84 6.25 6.13 0.63
C ARG A 84 6.91 6.31 -0.74
N GLU A 85 8.20 6.64 -0.77
CA GLU A 85 8.95 6.81 -2.02
C GLU A 85 9.05 5.50 -2.81
N SER A 86 9.33 4.39 -2.13
CA SER A 86 9.34 3.05 -2.72
C SER A 86 7.97 2.70 -3.31
N PHE A 87 6.90 2.93 -2.56
CA PHE A 87 5.55 2.69 -3.04
C PHE A 87 5.26 3.49 -4.31
N MET A 88 5.51 4.80 -4.27
CA MET A 88 5.22 5.70 -5.38
C MET A 88 6.09 5.44 -6.62
N LYS A 89 7.35 5.04 -6.43
CA LYS A 89 8.23 4.62 -7.52
C LYS A 89 7.64 3.42 -8.26
N ASN A 90 7.21 2.40 -7.53
CA ASN A 90 6.60 1.22 -8.14
C ASN A 90 5.21 1.51 -8.71
N TYR A 91 4.43 2.39 -8.09
CA TYR A 91 3.09 2.77 -8.53
C TYR A 91 3.10 3.56 -9.85
N THR A 92 4.08 4.44 -10.02
CA THR A 92 4.22 5.29 -11.22
C THR A 92 5.08 4.67 -12.31
N ALA A 93 5.75 3.54 -12.04
CA ALA A 93 6.42 2.77 -13.07
C ALA A 93 5.41 2.32 -14.14
N ASP A 94 5.77 2.53 -15.41
CA ASP A 94 5.06 1.95 -16.54
C ASP A 94 5.30 0.43 -16.53
N ALA A 95 4.21 -0.34 -16.59
CA ALA A 95 4.24 -1.81 -16.63
C ALA A 95 4.58 -2.33 -18.03
#